data_AF-A0A6P4YXA5-F1
#
_entry.id   AF-A0A6P4YXA5-F1
#
_cell.length_a   1.000
_cell.length_b   1.000
_cell.length_c   1.000
_cell.angle_alpha   90.00
_cell.angle_beta   90.00
_cell.angle_gamma   90.00
#
_symmetry.space_group_name_H-M   'P 1'
#
loop_
_entity.id
_entity.type
_entity.pdbx_description
1 polymer ?
#
loop_
_entity_poly.entity_id
_entity_poly.type
_entity_poly.pdbx_seq_one_letter_code
_entity_poly.pdbx_strand_id
1 'polypeptide(L)'
;MMVNAKKVCVIGAGVSGLSAVKSCLEEGLQPTCYEQHDDLGGIWRYSEDPRPNQGAAMFKSVVANISKSMLCYSDFPFPEDAPMYPTHDRHHETFDAVILSNGSAFARPVNPDVPGYETFKGAKLHSSQYRTNKPFEGKKVLIVGSGNTAFDLAVDVCRVATQVDLALLKGTWVVPRLHKKGTPLDEHAFRRVYSDIPLSWLNDMLKGFSNNRFDNDKYGVAGTAQPITQTVLTINDDIGLCLASRKVAIKPQLVELSASSARFADGTTVDDVDAVIFATGYALRCSFLDHELEADIRKLDLYKLVFPTRLKHNTLALVGAGQSNGPLFPLMELQSRWAAAVFKGVHKLPDGNKMQEHTDAYKDMMLAIFGRLKPSTNNVVYRDDLAAEISAKPNILRLFLTDPAMAYMYYFGPAYPFHHRLVGPNSWTGAVSAAKHAYYNTFSGVGSSFTPRDTGSVWFSTKMMVTCVIVGVICAIVTMARL
;
A
#
# COMPACT_ATOMS: atom_id res chain seq x y z
N MET A 1 31.46 20.06 -22.38
CA MET A 1 30.01 20.32 -22.51
C MET A 1 29.34 19.86 -21.23
N MET A 2 28.69 20.76 -20.49
CA MET A 2 27.80 20.32 -19.40
C MET A 2 26.65 19.54 -20.04
N VAL A 3 26.52 18.25 -19.71
CA VAL A 3 25.32 17.47 -20.10
C VAL A 3 24.16 18.13 -19.37
N ASN A 4 23.24 18.76 -20.11
CA ASN A 4 22.07 19.39 -19.51
C ASN A 4 21.28 18.29 -18.78
N ALA A 5 21.10 18.42 -17.47
CA ALA A 5 20.43 17.40 -16.69
C ALA A 5 18.96 17.32 -17.12
N LYS A 6 18.46 16.09 -17.34
CA LYS A 6 17.10 15.88 -17.86
C LYS A 6 16.05 16.43 -16.88
N LYS A 7 15.06 17.13 -17.43
CA LYS A 7 13.91 17.67 -16.69
C LYS A 7 12.87 16.57 -16.48
N VAL A 8 12.49 16.33 -15.23
CA VAL A 8 11.51 15.30 -14.87
C VAL A 8 10.30 15.94 -14.21
N CYS A 9 9.11 15.75 -14.78
CA CYS A 9 7.85 16.16 -14.15
C CYS A 9 7.39 15.07 -13.17
N VAL A 10 7.11 15.46 -11.93
CA VAL A 10 6.54 14.59 -10.89
C VAL A 10 5.14 15.08 -10.55
N ILE A 11 4.12 14.26 -10.80
CA ILE A 11 2.72 14.64 -10.53
C ILE A 11 2.26 14.06 -9.19
N GLY A 12 1.98 14.95 -8.23
CA GLY A 12 1.61 14.67 -6.84
C GLY A 12 2.82 14.61 -5.91
N ALA A 13 2.75 15.30 -4.76
CA ALA A 13 3.75 15.35 -3.69
C ALA A 13 3.32 14.56 -2.43
N GLY A 14 2.55 13.49 -2.65
CA GLY A 14 2.40 12.41 -1.67
C GLY A 14 3.71 11.64 -1.48
N VAL A 15 3.66 10.55 -0.72
CA VAL A 15 4.85 9.74 -0.40
C VAL A 15 5.58 9.25 -1.66
N SER A 16 4.83 8.84 -2.68
CA SER A 16 5.33 8.47 -4.01
C SER A 16 6.08 9.63 -4.68
N GLY A 17 5.49 10.84 -4.65
CA GLY A 17 6.07 12.05 -5.24
C GLY A 17 7.37 12.49 -4.59
N LEU A 18 7.39 12.53 -3.26
CA LEU A 18 8.58 12.87 -2.49
C LEU A 18 9.72 11.87 -2.74
N SER A 19 9.38 10.57 -2.84
CA SER A 19 10.35 9.52 -3.18
C SER A 19 10.90 9.68 -4.60
N ALA A 20 10.05 10.07 -5.55
CA ALA A 20 10.43 10.36 -6.93
C ALA A 20 11.36 11.57 -7.04
N VAL A 21 11.03 12.69 -6.38
CA VAL A 21 11.88 13.90 -6.33
C VAL A 21 13.25 13.56 -5.75
N LYS A 22 13.31 12.91 -4.57
CA LYS A 22 14.56 12.49 -3.93
C LYS A 22 15.40 11.62 -4.87
N SER A 23 14.77 10.64 -5.51
CA SER A 23 15.46 9.70 -6.41
C SER A 23 15.98 10.39 -7.67
N CYS A 24 15.25 11.37 -8.21
CA CYS A 24 15.71 12.20 -9.32
C CYS A 24 16.94 13.03 -8.93
N LEU A 25 16.93 13.65 -7.74
CA LEU A 25 18.06 14.42 -7.23
C LEU A 25 19.30 13.54 -6.98
N GLU A 26 19.12 12.34 -6.38
CA GLU A 26 20.22 11.36 -6.18
C GLU A 26 20.87 10.96 -7.51
N GLU A 27 20.10 10.90 -8.59
CA GLU A 27 20.60 10.58 -9.93
C GLU A 27 21.10 11.78 -10.73
N GLY A 28 21.04 13.00 -10.18
CA GLY A 28 21.46 14.23 -10.86
C GLY A 28 20.50 14.70 -11.96
N LEU A 29 19.22 14.34 -11.87
CA LEU A 29 18.12 14.84 -12.71
C LEU A 29 17.55 16.14 -12.13
N GLN A 30 16.74 16.87 -12.91
CA GLN A 30 16.08 18.11 -12.48
C GLN A 30 14.56 17.87 -12.31
N PRO A 31 14.10 17.43 -11.12
CA PRO A 31 12.67 17.21 -10.89
C PRO A 31 11.92 18.53 -10.67
N THR A 32 10.75 18.67 -11.30
CA THR A 32 9.73 19.68 -10.94
C THR A 32 8.49 18.92 -10.47
N CYS A 33 8.08 19.14 -9.22
CA CYS A 33 6.94 18.44 -8.62
C CYS A 33 5.72 19.36 -8.56
N TYR A 34 4.61 18.90 -9.14
CA TYR A 34 3.34 19.61 -9.10
C TYR A 34 2.41 18.91 -8.11
N GLU A 35 2.10 19.59 -7.01
CA GLU A 35 1.09 19.19 -6.03
C GLU A 35 -0.18 20.03 -6.23
N GLN A 36 -1.33 19.38 -6.22
CA GLN A 36 -2.61 20.06 -6.45
C GLN A 36 -3.11 20.78 -5.20
N HIS A 37 -2.60 20.41 -4.02
CA HIS A 37 -2.94 21.00 -2.74
C HIS A 37 -1.83 21.96 -2.23
N ASP A 38 -2.13 22.64 -1.15
CA ASP A 38 -1.31 23.67 -0.49
C ASP A 38 -0.11 23.12 0.29
N ASP A 39 0.06 21.80 0.37
CA ASP A 39 1.03 21.16 1.26
C ASP A 39 1.35 19.71 0.83
N LEU A 40 2.43 19.15 1.38
CA LEU A 40 2.98 17.84 1.05
C LEU A 40 2.25 16.69 1.81
N GLY A 41 2.56 15.45 1.43
CA GLY A 41 2.17 14.25 2.19
C GLY A 41 0.91 13.53 1.69
N GLY A 42 0.13 14.16 0.79
CA GLY A 42 -0.99 13.51 0.11
C GLY A 42 -2.04 12.94 1.07
N ILE A 43 -2.26 11.62 1.03
CA ILE A 43 -3.23 10.92 1.90
C ILE A 43 -2.85 10.94 3.40
N TRP A 44 -1.59 11.21 3.74
CA TRP A 44 -1.11 11.21 5.13
C TRP A 44 -1.29 12.56 5.82
N ARG A 45 -1.66 13.61 5.09
CA ARG A 45 -2.04 14.91 5.65
C ARG A 45 -3.52 14.87 6.00
N TYR A 46 -3.83 14.91 7.29
CA TYR A 46 -5.18 15.05 7.80
C TYR A 46 -5.75 16.44 7.49
N SER A 47 -7.05 16.52 7.17
CA SER A 47 -7.80 17.78 7.05
C SER A 47 -9.20 17.60 7.66
N GLU A 48 -9.70 18.63 8.34
CA GLU A 48 -11.05 18.61 8.94
C GLU A 48 -12.13 18.53 7.86
N ASP A 49 -12.03 19.38 6.83
CA ASP A 49 -12.92 19.36 5.67
C ASP A 49 -12.43 18.40 4.57
N PRO A 50 -13.33 17.75 3.82
CA PRO A 50 -12.97 17.06 2.58
C PRO A 50 -12.34 18.07 1.62
N ARG A 51 -11.06 17.88 1.26
CA ARG A 51 -10.41 18.80 0.32
C ARG A 51 -11.13 18.72 -1.03
N PRO A 52 -11.72 19.83 -1.53
CA PRO A 52 -12.27 19.84 -2.87
C PRO A 52 -11.13 19.52 -3.83
N ASN A 53 -11.39 18.62 -4.78
CA ASN A 53 -10.44 18.20 -5.79
C ASN A 53 -9.43 17.14 -5.34
N GLN A 54 -9.62 16.56 -4.15
CA GLN A 54 -9.16 15.21 -3.78
C GLN A 54 -9.96 14.13 -4.56
N GLY A 55 -10.22 14.43 -5.85
CA GLY A 55 -11.49 14.26 -6.57
C GLY A 55 -12.43 15.47 -6.43
N ALA A 56 -12.55 16.32 -7.47
CA ALA A 56 -13.53 17.41 -7.78
C ALA A 56 -12.93 18.47 -8.75
N ALA A 57 -13.73 19.45 -9.21
CA ALA A 57 -13.47 20.36 -10.34
C ALA A 57 -13.62 21.86 -9.99
N MET A 58 -12.82 22.73 -10.63
CA MET A 58 -13.05 24.18 -10.73
C MET A 58 -14.07 24.50 -11.83
N PHE A 59 -14.82 25.61 -11.70
CA PHE A 59 -15.74 26.09 -12.74
C PHE A 59 -15.12 27.21 -13.59
N LYS A 60 -15.50 27.29 -14.88
CA LYS A 60 -14.81 28.06 -15.93
C LYS A 60 -14.68 29.57 -15.70
N SER A 61 -15.51 30.15 -14.84
CA SER A 61 -15.54 31.60 -14.57
C SER A 61 -14.73 32.03 -13.34
N VAL A 62 -13.97 31.13 -12.70
CA VAL A 62 -13.14 31.50 -11.54
C VAL A 62 -11.98 32.41 -11.95
N VAL A 63 -11.81 33.50 -11.20
CA VAL A 63 -10.72 34.48 -11.27
C VAL A 63 -10.16 34.63 -9.86
N ALA A 64 -8.85 34.80 -9.72
CA ALA A 64 -8.23 35.05 -8.42
C ALA A 64 -8.86 36.28 -7.73
N ASN A 65 -9.08 36.22 -6.42
CA ASN A 65 -9.60 37.34 -5.62
C ASN A 65 -8.49 38.19 -4.98
N ILE A 66 -7.22 37.82 -5.18
CA ILE A 66 -6.02 38.53 -4.71
C ILE A 66 -5.18 38.92 -5.93
N SER A 67 -4.64 40.14 -5.95
CA SER A 67 -3.86 40.67 -7.08
C SER A 67 -2.56 39.89 -7.30
N LYS A 68 -2.10 39.76 -8.56
CA LYS A 68 -0.91 38.99 -8.94
C LYS A 68 0.34 39.30 -8.09
N SER A 69 0.58 40.57 -7.74
CA SER A 69 1.74 40.98 -6.93
C SER A 69 1.68 40.57 -5.45
N MET A 70 0.48 40.24 -4.95
CA MET A 70 0.24 39.75 -3.60
C MET A 70 0.09 38.22 -3.56
N LEU A 71 -0.09 37.59 -4.72
CA LEU A 71 -0.37 36.17 -4.90
C LEU A 71 0.87 35.37 -5.37
N CYS A 72 1.96 36.05 -5.75
CA CYS A 72 3.18 35.39 -6.21
C CYS A 72 4.04 34.86 -5.05
N TYR A 73 4.86 33.85 -5.34
CA TYR A 73 5.95 33.47 -4.44
C TYR A 73 6.97 34.62 -4.37
N SER A 74 7.65 34.73 -3.22
CA SER A 74 8.56 35.83 -2.91
C SER A 74 9.75 35.96 -3.88
N ASP A 75 10.11 34.89 -4.57
CA ASP A 75 11.22 34.78 -5.50
C ASP A 75 10.77 34.44 -6.94
N PHE A 76 9.46 34.40 -7.20
CA PHE A 76 8.92 34.02 -8.50
C PHE A 76 7.67 34.85 -8.85
N PRO A 77 7.86 36.10 -9.32
CA PRO A 77 6.75 36.97 -9.67
C PRO A 77 5.98 36.45 -10.89
N PHE A 78 4.68 36.76 -10.95
CA PHE A 78 3.92 36.54 -12.19
C PHE A 78 4.51 37.38 -13.34
N PRO A 79 4.46 36.88 -14.59
CA PRO A 79 4.88 37.64 -15.77
C PRO A 79 4.27 39.05 -15.84
N GLU A 80 5.00 40.01 -16.41
CA GLU A 80 4.56 41.42 -16.50
C GLU A 80 3.22 41.56 -17.24
N ASP A 81 3.00 40.74 -18.25
CA ASP A 81 1.80 40.71 -19.11
C ASP A 81 0.63 39.89 -18.54
N ALA A 82 0.81 39.18 -17.41
CA ALA A 82 -0.27 38.47 -16.75
C ALA A 82 -1.36 39.45 -16.25
N PRO A 83 -2.66 39.09 -16.32
CA PRO A 83 -3.73 39.93 -15.82
C PRO A 83 -3.61 40.18 -14.31
N MET A 84 -4.06 41.35 -13.85
CA MET A 84 -4.00 41.76 -12.43
C MET A 84 -4.58 40.73 -11.47
N TYR A 85 -5.60 39.99 -11.93
CA TYR A 85 -6.17 38.83 -11.26
C TYR A 85 -6.07 37.62 -12.20
N PRO A 86 -5.14 36.69 -11.96
CA PRO A 86 -4.93 35.53 -12.83
C PRO A 86 -6.18 34.66 -12.98
N THR A 87 -6.43 34.19 -14.20
CA THR A 87 -7.38 33.14 -14.55
C THR A 87 -6.70 31.76 -14.50
N HIS A 88 -7.48 30.69 -14.50
CA HIS A 88 -7.03 29.29 -14.50
C HIS A 88 -6.31 28.84 -15.80
N ASP A 89 -5.78 29.76 -16.61
CA ASP A 89 -5.23 29.43 -17.92
C ASP A 89 -4.07 28.44 -17.80
N ARG A 90 -4.08 27.47 -18.72
CA ARG A 90 -3.19 26.30 -18.70
C ARG A 90 -1.76 26.72 -18.98
N HIS A 91 -0.88 26.63 -17.98
CA HIS A 91 0.55 26.63 -18.22
C HIS A 91 0.94 25.31 -18.89
N HIS A 92 1.52 25.39 -20.10
CA HIS A 92 2.06 24.24 -20.82
C HIS A 92 3.59 24.28 -20.69
N GLU A 93 4.17 23.26 -20.05
CA GLU A 93 5.62 23.08 -19.98
C GLU A 93 6.00 21.69 -20.52
N THR A 94 7.15 21.59 -21.18
CA THR A 94 7.66 20.33 -21.76
C THR A 94 8.73 19.72 -20.87
N PHE A 95 8.64 18.41 -20.63
CA PHE A 95 9.56 17.63 -19.80
C PHE A 95 10.15 16.45 -20.57
N ASP A 96 11.36 16.02 -20.22
CA ASP A 96 12.02 14.88 -20.84
C ASP A 96 11.45 13.53 -20.37
N ALA A 97 10.91 13.50 -19.15
CA ALA A 97 10.24 12.34 -18.57
C ALA A 97 9.19 12.75 -17.52
N VAL A 98 8.27 11.83 -17.22
CA VAL A 98 7.15 12.02 -16.29
C VAL A 98 7.09 10.85 -15.30
N ILE A 99 6.95 11.16 -14.01
CA ILE A 99 6.61 10.20 -12.95
C ILE A 99 5.20 10.51 -12.44
N LEU A 100 4.31 9.53 -12.56
CA LEU A 100 2.96 9.60 -12.01
C LEU A 100 2.97 9.07 -10.58
N SER A 101 2.66 9.95 -9.63
CA SER A 101 2.70 9.69 -8.19
C SER A 101 1.44 10.18 -7.46
N ASN A 102 0.35 10.42 -8.19
CA ASN A 102 -0.88 11.03 -7.69
C ASN A 102 -1.76 10.10 -6.83
N GLY A 103 -1.28 8.90 -6.46
CA GLY A 103 -2.05 7.94 -5.68
C GLY A 103 -3.33 7.46 -6.37
N SER A 104 -3.34 7.46 -7.71
CA SER A 104 -4.53 7.18 -8.54
C SER A 104 -5.31 5.94 -8.14
N ALA A 105 -4.64 4.90 -7.61
CA ALA A 105 -5.24 3.69 -7.07
C ALA A 105 -6.29 3.92 -5.95
N PHE A 106 -6.27 5.09 -5.29
CA PHE A 106 -7.19 5.45 -4.20
C PHE A 106 -8.04 6.70 -4.49
N ALA A 107 -8.14 7.11 -5.76
CA ALA A 107 -8.70 8.43 -6.10
C ALA A 107 -10.24 8.46 -6.23
N ARG A 108 -10.87 7.41 -6.77
CA ARG A 108 -12.31 7.42 -7.04
C ARG A 108 -13.07 6.44 -6.13
N PRO A 109 -13.90 6.92 -5.18
CA PRO A 109 -14.82 6.07 -4.44
C PRO A 109 -15.63 5.14 -5.36
N VAL A 110 -15.77 3.88 -4.98
CA VAL A 110 -16.59 2.91 -5.71
C VAL A 110 -17.83 2.63 -4.88
N ASN A 111 -18.95 3.23 -5.27
CA ASN A 111 -20.24 2.87 -4.68
C ASN A 111 -20.74 1.58 -5.32
N PRO A 112 -21.18 0.59 -4.53
CA PRO A 112 -21.71 -0.64 -5.09
C PRO A 112 -23.08 -0.37 -5.72
N ASP A 113 -23.36 -1.08 -6.81
CA ASP A 113 -24.69 -1.13 -7.42
C ASP A 113 -25.55 -2.10 -6.59
N VAL A 114 -26.30 -1.55 -5.63
CA VAL A 114 -27.17 -2.31 -4.73
C VAL A 114 -28.62 -1.97 -5.03
N PRO A 115 -29.48 -2.94 -5.37
CA PRO A 115 -30.91 -2.72 -5.51
C PRO A 115 -31.50 -1.97 -4.31
N GLY A 116 -32.29 -0.94 -4.59
CA GLY A 116 -32.92 -0.07 -3.59
C GLY A 116 -32.00 0.94 -2.90
N TYR A 117 -30.77 1.12 -3.39
CA TYR A 117 -29.86 2.18 -2.93
C TYR A 117 -30.51 3.57 -2.94
N GLU A 118 -31.19 3.92 -4.03
CA GLU A 118 -31.85 5.23 -4.18
C GLU A 118 -33.05 5.40 -3.23
N THR A 119 -33.81 4.33 -2.99
CA THR A 119 -35.04 4.35 -2.20
C THR A 119 -34.80 4.24 -0.69
N PHE A 120 -33.61 3.83 -0.26
CA PHE A 120 -33.21 3.81 1.14
C PHE A 120 -33.21 5.22 1.74
N LYS A 121 -33.97 5.40 2.84
CA LYS A 121 -34.23 6.71 3.47
C LYS A 121 -33.17 7.11 4.50
N GLY A 122 -32.41 6.16 5.03
CA GLY A 122 -31.34 6.43 5.98
C GLY A 122 -30.13 7.10 5.34
N ALA A 123 -29.14 7.48 6.16
CA ALA A 123 -27.92 8.10 5.68
C ALA A 123 -27.08 7.11 4.84
N LYS A 124 -26.58 7.56 3.68
CA LYS A 124 -25.72 6.78 2.79
C LYS A 124 -24.41 7.52 2.62
N LEU A 125 -23.30 6.83 2.88
CA LEU A 125 -21.97 7.42 2.68
C LEU A 125 -20.96 6.37 2.23
N HIS A 126 -20.02 6.80 1.40
CA HIS A 126 -18.78 6.06 1.20
C HIS A 126 -17.79 6.39 2.33
N SER A 127 -16.88 5.46 2.64
CA SER A 127 -15.88 5.64 3.70
C SER A 127 -15.00 6.88 3.52
N SER A 128 -14.82 7.37 2.28
CA SER A 128 -14.13 8.63 1.97
C SER A 128 -14.78 9.86 2.61
N GLN A 129 -16.07 9.79 2.91
CA GLN A 129 -16.85 10.87 3.54
C GLN A 129 -16.87 10.76 5.07
N TYR A 130 -16.42 9.65 5.64
CA TYR A 130 -16.37 9.47 7.09
C TYR A 130 -15.28 10.34 7.74
N ARG A 131 -15.58 10.94 8.90
CA ARG A 131 -14.63 11.73 9.69
C ARG A 131 -14.67 11.42 11.18
N THR A 132 -15.87 11.26 11.74
CA THR A 132 -16.07 10.98 13.16
C THR A 132 -17.25 10.03 13.35
N ASN A 133 -17.29 9.34 14.50
CA ASN A 133 -18.38 8.44 14.86
C ASN A 133 -19.62 9.16 15.42
N LYS A 134 -19.50 10.43 15.86
CA LYS A 134 -20.57 11.20 16.51
C LYS A 134 -21.92 11.21 15.76
N PRO A 135 -21.98 11.34 14.41
CA PRO A 135 -23.25 11.28 13.69
C PRO A 135 -24.00 9.94 13.78
N PHE A 136 -23.34 8.90 14.30
CA PHE A 136 -23.87 7.54 14.45
C PHE A 136 -24.27 7.20 15.89
N GLU A 137 -24.19 8.16 16.81
CA GLU A 137 -24.62 7.97 18.19
C GLU A 137 -26.11 7.58 18.26
N GLY A 138 -26.42 6.50 18.98
CA GLY A 138 -27.78 5.99 19.13
C GLY A 138 -28.34 5.23 17.94
N LYS A 139 -27.61 5.10 16.82
CA LYS A 139 -28.13 4.58 15.54
C LYS A 139 -27.84 3.10 15.30
N LYS A 140 -28.66 2.45 14.46
CA LYS A 140 -28.35 1.16 13.83
C LYS A 140 -27.60 1.40 12.52
N VAL A 141 -26.35 0.93 12.46
CA VAL A 141 -25.46 1.20 11.32
C VAL A 141 -25.04 -0.08 10.62
N LEU A 142 -25.22 -0.12 9.31
CA LEU A 142 -24.70 -1.16 8.44
C LEU A 142 -23.39 -0.67 7.79
N ILE A 143 -22.32 -1.45 7.90
CA ILE A 143 -21.05 -1.22 7.22
C ILE A 143 -20.85 -2.31 6.18
N VAL A 144 -20.55 -1.92 4.95
CA VAL A 144 -20.38 -2.85 3.82
C VAL A 144 -18.93 -2.83 3.36
N GLY A 145 -18.23 -3.95 3.49
CA GLY A 145 -16.85 -4.10 3.03
C GLY A 145 -16.02 -5.07 3.85
N SER A 146 -14.94 -5.59 3.26
CA SER A 146 -14.06 -6.58 3.89
C SER A 146 -12.60 -6.13 4.01
N GLY A 147 -12.31 -4.85 3.80
CA GLY A 147 -10.96 -4.29 3.92
C GLY A 147 -10.73 -3.56 5.25
N ASN A 148 -9.48 -3.14 5.50
CA ASN A 148 -9.08 -2.42 6.73
C ASN A 148 -10.06 -1.33 7.18
N THR A 149 -10.46 -0.44 6.26
CA THR A 149 -11.38 0.65 6.56
C THR A 149 -12.73 0.16 7.10
N ALA A 150 -13.28 -0.93 6.59
CA ALA A 150 -14.56 -1.46 7.07
C ALA A 150 -14.48 -1.89 8.55
N PHE A 151 -13.39 -2.54 8.92
CA PHE A 151 -13.16 -3.04 10.27
C PHE A 151 -12.83 -1.92 11.26
N ASP A 152 -12.03 -0.93 10.85
CA ASP A 152 -11.76 0.24 11.68
C ASP A 152 -13.04 1.05 11.92
N LEU A 153 -13.86 1.24 10.89
CA LEU A 153 -15.18 1.89 11.03
C LEU A 153 -16.11 1.09 11.95
N ALA A 154 -16.12 -0.24 11.86
CA ALA A 154 -16.97 -1.06 12.72
C ALA A 154 -16.58 -0.91 14.19
N VAL A 155 -15.28 -0.93 14.50
CA VAL A 155 -14.75 -0.72 15.86
C VAL A 155 -15.01 0.71 16.37
N ASP A 156 -14.90 1.72 15.50
CA ASP A 156 -15.08 3.11 15.92
C ASP A 156 -16.56 3.46 16.13
N VAL A 157 -17.43 3.04 15.21
CA VAL A 157 -18.87 3.31 15.25
C VAL A 157 -19.56 2.54 16.38
N CYS A 158 -19.14 1.31 16.67
CA CYS A 158 -19.77 0.51 17.74
C CYS A 158 -19.54 1.06 19.16
N ARG A 159 -18.74 2.13 19.30
CA ARG A 159 -18.56 2.85 20.56
C ARG A 159 -19.74 3.75 20.91
N VAL A 160 -20.51 4.19 19.91
CA VAL A 160 -21.61 5.16 20.06
C VAL A 160 -22.93 4.68 19.47
N ALA A 161 -22.89 3.80 18.47
CA ALA A 161 -24.07 3.20 17.83
C ALA A 161 -24.77 2.19 18.76
N THR A 162 -26.09 2.04 18.61
CA THR A 162 -26.87 1.02 19.33
C THR A 162 -26.67 -0.37 18.74
N GLN A 163 -26.40 -0.46 17.43
CA GLN A 163 -26.11 -1.70 16.73
C GLN A 163 -25.20 -1.43 15.53
N VAL A 164 -24.23 -2.32 15.31
CA VAL A 164 -23.38 -2.30 14.11
C VAL A 164 -23.39 -3.67 13.44
N ASP A 165 -23.82 -3.71 12.18
CA ASP A 165 -23.74 -4.87 11.32
C ASP A 165 -22.63 -4.67 10.29
N LEU A 166 -21.71 -5.63 10.16
CA LEU A 166 -20.61 -5.60 9.20
C LEU A 166 -20.84 -6.67 8.13
N ALA A 167 -21.27 -6.23 6.95
CA ALA A 167 -21.55 -7.09 5.80
C ALA A 167 -20.29 -7.38 4.97
N LEU A 168 -19.96 -8.67 4.86
CA LEU A 168 -18.80 -9.17 4.12
C LEU A 168 -19.22 -9.87 2.84
N LEU A 169 -18.55 -9.59 1.72
CA LEU A 169 -18.84 -10.23 0.42
C LEU A 169 -18.45 -11.72 0.41
N LYS A 170 -17.17 -12.02 0.59
CA LYS A 170 -16.62 -13.39 0.68
C LYS A 170 -15.98 -13.68 2.05
N GLY A 171 -15.92 -12.69 2.95
CA GLY A 171 -15.09 -12.76 4.15
C GLY A 171 -13.64 -12.28 3.91
N THR A 172 -12.82 -12.32 4.96
CA THR A 172 -11.40 -11.93 4.97
C THR A 172 -10.67 -12.60 6.14
N TRP A 173 -9.33 -12.49 6.15
CA TRP A 173 -8.51 -12.87 7.29
C TRP A 173 -8.12 -11.62 8.08
N VAL A 174 -8.49 -11.57 9.36
CA VAL A 174 -8.09 -10.52 10.28
C VAL A 174 -6.90 -10.98 11.10
N VAL A 175 -5.89 -10.10 11.20
CA VAL A 175 -4.71 -10.28 12.03
C VAL A 175 -4.45 -9.03 12.90
N PRO A 176 -3.90 -9.20 14.11
CA PRO A 176 -3.58 -8.07 14.99
C PRO A 176 -2.29 -7.36 14.53
N ARG A 177 -2.09 -6.11 14.99
CA ARG A 177 -0.80 -5.41 14.86
C ARG A 177 0.27 -6.05 15.74
N LEU A 178 -0.13 -6.49 16.95
CA LEU A 178 0.76 -7.14 17.91
C LEU A 178 0.68 -8.67 17.83
N HIS A 179 1.84 -9.30 17.72
CA HIS A 179 2.03 -10.74 17.72
C HIS A 179 2.48 -11.25 19.11
N LYS A 180 3.13 -12.44 19.16
CA LYS A 180 3.61 -13.08 20.39
C LYS A 180 4.51 -12.13 21.18
N LYS A 181 4.23 -12.04 22.48
CA LYS A 181 4.97 -11.20 23.45
C LYS A 181 4.96 -9.70 23.10
N GLY A 182 3.94 -9.21 22.39
CA GLY A 182 3.81 -7.78 22.07
C GLY A 182 4.77 -7.29 20.97
N THR A 183 5.37 -8.20 20.21
CA THR A 183 6.23 -7.84 19.07
C THR A 183 5.38 -7.48 17.84
N PRO A 184 5.77 -6.52 16.98
CA PRO A 184 5.02 -6.19 15.78
C PRO A 184 4.86 -7.39 14.83
N LEU A 185 3.68 -7.56 14.24
CA LEU A 185 3.40 -8.69 13.35
C LEU A 185 4.23 -8.62 12.06
N ASP A 186 4.41 -7.45 11.49
CA ASP A 186 5.16 -7.23 10.25
C ASP A 186 6.63 -7.67 10.36
N GLU A 187 7.26 -7.50 11.53
CA GLU A 187 8.59 -8.07 11.82
C GLU A 187 8.61 -9.61 11.78
N HIS A 188 7.45 -10.26 11.91
CA HIS A 188 7.31 -11.70 11.72
C HIS A 188 6.88 -12.10 10.33
N ALA A 189 6.00 -11.34 9.70
CA ALA A 189 5.33 -11.72 8.46
C ALA A 189 6.18 -11.49 7.20
N PHE A 190 7.09 -10.50 7.20
CA PHE A 190 7.86 -10.14 6.00
C PHE A 190 9.30 -10.61 6.09
N ARG A 191 9.55 -11.87 5.70
CA ARG A 191 10.88 -12.49 5.70
C ARG A 191 11.17 -13.17 4.37
N ARG A 192 12.44 -13.19 3.96
CA ARG A 192 12.85 -13.81 2.69
C ARG A 192 12.70 -15.32 2.73
N VAL A 193 12.99 -15.96 3.86
CA VAL A 193 12.82 -17.42 4.02
C VAL A 193 11.40 -17.92 3.65
N TYR A 194 10.37 -17.07 3.72
CA TYR A 194 9.00 -17.47 3.35
C TYR A 194 8.77 -17.62 1.85
N SER A 195 9.63 -17.07 0.98
CA SER A 195 9.53 -17.35 -0.46
C SER A 195 9.90 -18.79 -0.80
N ASP A 196 10.63 -19.47 0.09
CA ASP A 196 11.20 -20.79 -0.14
C ASP A 196 10.38 -21.89 0.55
N ILE A 197 9.30 -21.51 1.25
CA ILE A 197 8.35 -22.43 1.88
C ILE A 197 7.24 -22.76 0.88
N PRO A 198 6.86 -24.04 0.72
CA PRO A 198 5.70 -24.42 -0.10
C PRO A 198 4.43 -23.66 0.28
N LEU A 199 3.68 -23.20 -0.72
CA LEU A 199 2.54 -22.29 -0.50
C LEU A 199 1.46 -22.88 0.42
N SER A 200 1.23 -24.20 0.37
CA SER A 200 0.29 -24.89 1.26
C SER A 200 0.73 -24.84 2.73
N TRP A 201 2.00 -25.10 2.99
CA TRP A 201 2.56 -25.03 4.35
C TRP A 201 2.56 -23.60 4.87
N LEU A 202 2.90 -22.63 4.02
CA LEU A 202 2.83 -21.21 4.37
C LEU A 202 1.38 -20.80 4.69
N ASN A 203 0.40 -21.28 3.92
CA ASN A 203 -1.02 -21.04 4.18
C ASN A 203 -1.45 -21.58 5.54
N ASP A 204 -1.12 -22.83 5.86
CA ASP A 204 -1.50 -23.45 7.12
C ASP A 204 -0.82 -22.77 8.32
N MET A 205 0.45 -22.41 8.17
CA MET A 205 1.20 -21.65 9.17
C MET A 205 0.57 -20.28 9.42
N LEU A 206 0.25 -19.53 8.37
CA LEU A 206 -0.37 -18.20 8.48
C LEU A 206 -1.79 -18.27 9.03
N LYS A 207 -2.59 -19.29 8.64
CA LYS A 207 -3.94 -19.52 9.18
C LYS A 207 -3.90 -19.85 10.67
N GLY A 208 -2.99 -20.74 11.07
CA GLY A 208 -2.76 -21.05 12.49
C GLY A 208 -2.34 -19.81 13.26
N PHE A 209 -1.46 -18.98 12.68
CA PHE A 209 -1.07 -17.70 13.27
C PHE A 209 -2.25 -16.73 13.42
N SER A 210 -3.03 -16.48 12.37
CA SER A 210 -4.14 -15.52 12.39
C SER A 210 -5.21 -15.93 13.40
N ASN A 211 -5.50 -17.23 13.51
CA ASN A 211 -6.54 -17.76 14.38
C ASN A 211 -6.13 -17.86 15.87
N ASN A 212 -4.86 -17.65 16.22
CA ASN A 212 -4.39 -17.77 17.61
C ASN A 212 -4.96 -16.69 18.55
N ARG A 213 -5.19 -15.48 18.04
CA ARG A 213 -5.71 -14.34 18.83
C ARG A 213 -7.24 -14.26 18.74
N PHE A 214 -7.77 -14.55 17.55
CA PHE A 214 -9.16 -14.42 17.16
C PHE A 214 -9.42 -15.44 16.05
N ASP A 215 -10.33 -16.38 16.30
CA ASP A 215 -10.61 -17.47 15.35
C ASP A 215 -11.50 -16.98 14.21
N ASN A 216 -10.90 -16.61 13.07
CA ASN A 216 -11.61 -16.00 11.95
C ASN A 216 -12.72 -16.90 11.39
N ASP A 217 -12.53 -18.22 11.44
CA ASP A 217 -13.52 -19.20 10.97
C ASP A 217 -14.72 -19.23 11.94
N LYS A 218 -14.48 -19.38 13.26
CA LYS A 218 -15.57 -19.46 14.25
C LYS A 218 -16.42 -18.21 14.37
N TYR A 219 -15.82 -17.05 14.14
CA TYR A 219 -16.54 -15.77 14.19
C TYR A 219 -17.16 -15.36 12.83
N GLY A 220 -17.08 -16.24 11.82
CA GLY A 220 -17.69 -16.01 10.51
C GLY A 220 -16.99 -14.94 9.66
N VAL A 221 -15.80 -14.48 10.07
CA VAL A 221 -15.03 -13.43 9.37
C VAL A 221 -14.33 -13.99 8.15
N ALA A 222 -13.75 -15.19 8.23
CA ALA A 222 -13.11 -15.86 7.10
C ALA A 222 -14.13 -16.20 6.00
N GLY A 223 -15.33 -16.62 6.37
CA GLY A 223 -16.40 -16.93 5.42
C GLY A 223 -15.96 -17.90 4.32
N THR A 224 -16.07 -17.45 3.07
CA THR A 224 -15.63 -18.16 1.86
C THR A 224 -14.37 -17.53 1.25
N ALA A 225 -13.55 -16.87 2.07
CA ALA A 225 -12.33 -16.22 1.63
C ALA A 225 -11.37 -17.23 0.99
N GLN A 226 -10.55 -16.72 0.08
CA GLN A 226 -9.46 -17.47 -0.49
C GLN A 226 -8.44 -17.88 0.60
N PRO A 227 -7.52 -18.82 0.29
CA PRO A 227 -6.35 -19.09 1.13
C PRO A 227 -5.72 -17.79 1.66
N ILE A 228 -5.23 -17.80 2.89
CA ILE A 228 -4.71 -16.59 3.56
C ILE A 228 -3.51 -15.98 2.80
N THR A 229 -2.74 -16.83 2.11
CA THR A 229 -1.63 -16.42 1.22
C THR A 229 -2.08 -15.69 -0.04
N GLN A 230 -3.35 -15.81 -0.40
CA GLN A 230 -3.98 -15.23 -1.58
C GLN A 230 -5.01 -14.14 -1.21
N THR A 231 -5.19 -13.85 0.08
CA THR A 231 -6.13 -12.83 0.55
C THR A 231 -5.39 -11.59 1.02
N VAL A 232 -5.94 -10.41 0.73
CA VAL A 232 -5.45 -9.18 1.35
C VAL A 232 -5.88 -9.20 2.81
N LEU A 233 -4.91 -9.25 3.72
CA LEU A 233 -5.18 -9.32 5.14
C LEU A 233 -5.78 -8.02 5.64
N THR A 234 -6.68 -8.15 6.60
CA THR A 234 -7.21 -7.04 7.37
C THR A 234 -6.46 -6.92 8.69
N ILE A 235 -5.97 -5.73 9.02
CA ILE A 235 -5.22 -5.45 10.24
C ILE A 235 -6.14 -4.75 11.23
N ASN A 236 -6.51 -5.42 12.33
CA ASN A 236 -7.32 -4.82 13.39
C ASN A 236 -7.12 -5.55 14.73
N ASP A 237 -6.91 -4.81 15.81
CA ASP A 237 -6.64 -5.38 17.14
C ASP A 237 -7.90 -5.59 17.98
N ASP A 238 -8.96 -4.81 17.72
CA ASP A 238 -10.11 -4.64 18.62
C ASP A 238 -11.36 -5.38 18.15
N ILE A 239 -11.47 -5.70 16.85
CA ILE A 239 -12.67 -6.29 16.27
C ILE A 239 -13.06 -7.60 16.97
N GLY A 240 -12.09 -8.42 17.37
CA GLY A 240 -12.37 -9.68 18.06
C GLY A 240 -13.14 -9.48 19.36
N LEU A 241 -12.81 -8.43 20.13
CA LEU A 241 -13.55 -8.08 21.35
C LEU A 241 -14.92 -7.49 21.03
N CYS A 242 -15.03 -6.69 19.97
CA CYS A 242 -16.31 -6.12 19.54
C CYS A 242 -17.30 -7.21 19.10
N LEU A 243 -16.82 -8.23 18.40
CA LEU A 243 -17.61 -9.40 18.00
C LEU A 243 -17.98 -10.27 19.21
N ALA A 244 -17.01 -10.58 20.09
CA ALA A 244 -17.26 -11.40 21.28
C ALA A 244 -18.26 -10.75 22.25
N SER A 245 -18.24 -9.42 22.35
CA SER A 245 -19.20 -8.64 23.14
C SER A 245 -20.50 -8.31 22.39
N ARG A 246 -20.65 -8.77 21.14
CA ARG A 246 -21.80 -8.51 20.26
C ARG A 246 -22.07 -7.02 19.99
N LYS A 247 -21.07 -6.15 20.16
CA LYS A 247 -21.14 -4.75 19.73
C LYS A 247 -21.11 -4.62 18.21
N VAL A 248 -20.53 -5.61 17.54
CA VAL A 248 -20.55 -5.76 16.08
C VAL A 248 -21.06 -7.16 15.76
N ALA A 249 -21.87 -7.29 14.71
CA ALA A 249 -22.30 -8.56 14.16
C ALA A 249 -21.84 -8.71 12.71
N ILE A 250 -21.32 -9.88 12.34
CA ILE A 250 -20.99 -10.19 10.93
C ILE A 250 -22.27 -10.56 10.18
N LYS A 251 -22.42 -10.01 8.98
CA LYS A 251 -23.47 -10.35 8.02
C LYS A 251 -22.86 -10.85 6.71
N PRO A 252 -23.55 -11.74 5.97
CA PRO A 252 -23.17 -12.07 4.60
C PRO A 252 -23.29 -10.86 3.67
N GLN A 253 -23.04 -11.09 2.39
CA GLN A 253 -23.15 -10.06 1.36
C GLN A 253 -24.52 -9.37 1.41
N LEU A 254 -24.50 -8.03 1.43
CA LEU A 254 -25.70 -7.21 1.20
C LEU A 254 -26.21 -7.44 -0.22
N VAL A 255 -27.48 -7.82 -0.35
CA VAL A 255 -28.14 -8.11 -1.63
C VAL A 255 -29.08 -7.00 -2.04
N GLU A 256 -29.79 -6.40 -1.09
CA GLU A 256 -30.83 -5.41 -1.38
C GLU A 256 -31.04 -4.49 -0.17
N LEU A 257 -31.33 -3.22 -0.46
CA LEU A 257 -31.84 -2.25 0.49
C LEU A 257 -33.32 -2.00 0.21
N SER A 258 -34.12 -1.86 1.27
CA SER A 258 -35.48 -1.32 1.18
C SER A 258 -35.50 0.13 1.68
N ALA A 259 -36.68 0.70 1.95
CA ALA A 259 -36.77 2.06 2.49
C ALA A 259 -36.05 2.24 3.84
N SER A 260 -36.02 1.21 4.70
CA SER A 260 -35.42 1.24 6.04
C SER A 260 -34.80 -0.10 6.48
N SER A 261 -34.64 -1.07 5.59
CA SER A 261 -34.09 -2.39 5.92
C SER A 261 -33.04 -2.86 4.93
N ALA A 262 -32.24 -3.85 5.33
CA ALA A 262 -31.17 -4.44 4.52
C ALA A 262 -31.29 -5.96 4.51
N ARG A 263 -31.29 -6.55 3.31
CA ARG A 263 -31.41 -8.01 3.10
C ARG A 263 -30.08 -8.61 2.65
N PHE A 264 -29.73 -9.75 3.22
CA PHE A 264 -28.44 -10.42 3.01
C PHE A 264 -28.58 -11.72 2.21
N ALA A 265 -27.43 -12.23 1.74
CA ALA A 265 -27.37 -13.42 0.87
C ALA A 265 -27.85 -14.72 1.51
N ASP A 266 -27.89 -14.80 2.84
CA ASP A 266 -28.46 -15.93 3.58
C ASP A 266 -29.99 -15.82 3.78
N GLY A 267 -30.62 -14.80 3.21
CA GLY A 267 -32.04 -14.52 3.35
C GLY A 267 -32.42 -13.74 4.61
N THR A 268 -31.47 -13.47 5.50
CA THR A 268 -31.75 -12.65 6.69
C THR A 268 -31.95 -11.18 6.34
N THR A 269 -32.71 -10.47 7.18
CA THR A 269 -32.98 -9.04 7.03
C THR A 269 -32.70 -8.32 8.36
N VAL A 270 -32.18 -7.11 8.28
CA VAL A 270 -32.08 -6.19 9.41
C VAL A 270 -32.98 -4.98 9.13
N ASP A 271 -33.90 -4.72 10.05
CA ASP A 271 -34.85 -3.61 9.98
C ASP A 271 -34.38 -2.38 10.76
N ASP A 272 -34.95 -1.24 10.41
CA ASP A 272 -34.69 0.10 10.95
C ASP A 272 -33.22 0.53 10.86
N VAL A 273 -32.58 0.26 9.71
CA VAL A 273 -31.21 0.70 9.46
C VAL A 273 -31.21 2.22 9.27
N ASP A 274 -30.54 2.94 10.16
CA ASP A 274 -30.46 4.41 10.12
C ASP A 274 -29.39 4.92 9.16
N ALA A 275 -28.31 4.16 8.99
CA ALA A 275 -27.19 4.53 8.13
C ALA A 275 -26.48 3.32 7.49
N VAL A 276 -26.01 3.50 6.26
CA VAL A 276 -25.15 2.55 5.54
C VAL A 276 -23.83 3.23 5.17
N ILE A 277 -22.71 2.64 5.61
CA ILE A 277 -21.36 3.07 5.27
C ILE A 277 -20.73 2.07 4.30
N PHE A 278 -20.47 2.51 3.08
CA PHE A 278 -19.81 1.73 2.04
C PHE A 278 -18.30 1.88 2.15
N ALA A 279 -17.63 0.86 2.69
CA ALA A 279 -16.18 0.72 2.72
C ALA A 279 -15.70 -0.18 1.57
N THR A 280 -16.19 0.11 0.37
CA THR A 280 -16.08 -0.69 -0.85
C THR A 280 -14.86 -0.36 -1.71
N GLY A 281 -14.00 0.53 -1.22
CA GLY A 281 -12.70 0.84 -1.80
C GLY A 281 -12.76 1.86 -2.93
N TYR A 282 -11.69 1.90 -3.71
CA TYR A 282 -11.44 2.96 -4.66
C TYR A 282 -11.01 2.37 -6.02
N ALA A 283 -11.31 3.09 -7.08
CA ALA A 283 -10.89 2.79 -8.44
C ALA A 283 -9.81 3.76 -8.92
N LEU A 284 -8.96 3.26 -9.81
CA LEU A 284 -7.94 4.06 -10.48
C LEU A 284 -8.59 5.14 -11.36
N ARG A 285 -8.13 6.39 -11.23
CA ARG A 285 -8.48 7.49 -12.12
C ARG A 285 -7.27 8.37 -12.41
N CYS A 286 -6.96 8.56 -13.70
CA CYS A 286 -5.92 9.47 -14.18
C CYS A 286 -6.50 10.34 -15.30
N SER A 287 -7.33 11.31 -14.96
CA SER A 287 -8.09 12.12 -15.95
C SER A 287 -7.25 13.05 -16.83
N PHE A 288 -5.94 13.16 -16.57
CA PHE A 288 -5.00 13.94 -17.38
C PHE A 288 -4.18 13.08 -18.35
N LEU A 289 -4.32 11.75 -18.30
CA LEU A 289 -3.72 10.86 -19.29
C LEU A 289 -4.64 10.69 -20.49
N ASP A 290 -4.05 10.36 -21.64
CA ASP A 290 -4.79 9.89 -22.79
C ASP A 290 -5.65 8.67 -22.43
N HIS A 291 -6.85 8.57 -23.03
CA HIS A 291 -7.83 7.54 -22.71
C HIS A 291 -7.33 6.12 -22.99
N GLU A 292 -6.53 5.92 -24.04
CA GLU A 292 -5.98 4.61 -24.36
C GLU A 292 -4.92 4.20 -23.33
N LEU A 293 -4.04 5.13 -22.96
CA LEU A 293 -3.02 4.88 -21.95
C LEU A 293 -3.64 4.63 -20.57
N GLU A 294 -4.70 5.35 -20.21
CA GLU A 294 -5.46 5.07 -18.99
C GLU A 294 -6.12 3.68 -19.04
N ALA A 295 -6.63 3.26 -20.20
CA ALA A 295 -7.21 1.94 -20.39
C ALA A 295 -6.14 0.83 -20.25
N ASP A 296 -4.95 1.03 -20.83
CA ASP A 296 -3.80 0.12 -20.70
C ASP A 296 -3.39 -0.04 -19.22
N ILE A 297 -3.26 1.08 -18.50
CA ILE A 297 -2.96 1.08 -17.06
C ILE A 297 -4.01 0.30 -16.26
N ARG A 298 -5.30 0.50 -16.56
CA ARG A 298 -6.40 -0.24 -15.89
C ARG A 298 -6.38 -1.74 -16.20
N LYS A 299 -5.92 -2.12 -17.39
CA LYS A 299 -5.70 -3.51 -17.79
C LYS A 299 -4.38 -4.09 -17.26
N LEU A 300 -3.61 -3.31 -16.49
CA LEU A 300 -2.29 -3.70 -15.96
C LEU A 300 -1.25 -3.96 -17.05
N ASP A 301 -1.33 -3.24 -18.19
CA ASP A 301 -0.31 -3.23 -19.23
C ASP A 301 0.92 -2.40 -18.82
N LEU A 302 1.54 -2.85 -17.73
CA LEU A 302 2.66 -2.19 -17.05
C LEU A 302 3.73 -3.21 -16.74
N TYR A 303 4.90 -3.08 -17.38
CA TYR A 303 6.07 -3.86 -17.04
C TYR A 303 6.45 -3.63 -15.58
N LYS A 304 6.42 -4.74 -14.82
CA LYS A 304 6.61 -4.76 -13.37
C LYS A 304 5.74 -3.72 -12.63
N LEU A 305 4.54 -3.38 -13.13
CA LEU A 305 3.66 -2.36 -12.56
C LEU A 305 4.26 -0.92 -12.48
N VAL A 306 5.29 -0.63 -13.29
CA VAL A 306 5.96 0.69 -13.33
C VAL A 306 5.89 1.32 -14.72
N PHE A 307 6.31 0.61 -15.77
CA PHE A 307 6.46 1.20 -17.10
C PHE A 307 5.39 0.71 -18.07
N PRO A 308 4.67 1.59 -18.78
CA PRO A 308 3.79 1.18 -19.86
C PRO A 308 4.55 0.46 -20.97
N THR A 309 4.04 -0.68 -21.43
CA THR A 309 4.72 -1.54 -22.40
C THR A 309 4.64 -1.01 -23.84
N ARG A 310 3.60 -0.24 -24.16
CA ARG A 310 3.30 0.25 -25.52
C ARG A 310 4.12 1.47 -25.95
N LEU A 311 4.75 2.19 -25.02
CA LEU A 311 5.42 3.44 -25.33
C LEU A 311 6.75 3.21 -26.06
N LYS A 312 6.97 3.93 -27.17
CA LYS A 312 8.24 3.89 -27.92
C LYS A 312 9.43 4.37 -27.09
N HIS A 313 9.19 5.32 -26.18
CA HIS A 313 10.19 5.88 -25.29
C HIS A 313 9.83 5.58 -23.83
N ASN A 314 10.79 5.08 -23.07
CA ASN A 314 10.63 4.75 -21.66
C ASN A 314 10.78 5.99 -20.78
N THR A 315 9.92 6.98 -21.00
CA THR A 315 9.95 8.30 -20.35
C THR A 315 8.72 8.55 -19.47
N LEU A 316 7.89 7.53 -19.25
CA LEU A 316 6.77 7.56 -18.33
C LEU A 316 6.87 6.41 -17.33
N ALA A 317 6.80 6.71 -16.04
CA ALA A 317 6.80 5.72 -14.97
C ALA A 317 5.65 5.97 -13.99
N LEU A 318 5.01 4.89 -13.55
CA LEU A 318 4.00 4.90 -12.50
C LEU A 318 4.64 4.43 -11.21
N VAL A 319 4.60 5.28 -10.17
CA VAL A 319 5.08 4.94 -8.84
C VAL A 319 3.89 4.81 -7.90
N GLY A 320 3.78 3.66 -7.24
CA GLY A 320 2.67 3.37 -6.33
C GLY A 320 1.35 2.98 -6.99
N ALA A 321 1.36 2.60 -8.27
CA ALA A 321 0.16 2.12 -8.97
C ALA A 321 -0.28 0.70 -8.53
N GLY A 322 0.63 -0.06 -7.93
CA GLY A 322 0.36 -1.41 -7.42
C GLY A 322 -0.05 -1.46 -5.94
N GLN A 323 -0.89 -2.44 -5.60
CA GLN A 323 -1.10 -2.90 -4.24
C GLN A 323 -0.04 -3.93 -3.85
N SER A 324 0.40 -3.90 -2.61
CA SER A 324 1.34 -4.88 -2.07
C SER A 324 0.86 -5.35 -0.71
N ASN A 325 1.14 -6.60 -0.36
CA ASN A 325 0.77 -7.16 0.94
C ASN A 325 1.61 -6.64 2.12
N GLY A 326 2.47 -5.64 1.91
CA GLY A 326 3.40 -5.11 2.91
C GLY A 326 3.68 -3.61 2.74
N PRO A 327 4.75 -3.07 3.35
CA PRO A 327 5.00 -1.64 3.41
C PRO A 327 5.22 -1.02 2.02
N LEU A 328 4.42 0.01 1.70
CA LEU A 328 4.43 0.64 0.37
C LEU A 328 5.55 1.65 0.18
N PHE A 329 5.99 2.34 1.23
CA PHE A 329 6.99 3.41 1.14
C PHE A 329 8.32 2.91 0.56
N PRO A 330 8.95 1.84 1.11
CA PRO A 330 10.21 1.34 0.54
C PRO A 330 10.03 0.69 -0.84
N LEU A 331 8.82 0.22 -1.15
CA LEU A 331 8.49 -0.26 -2.50
C LEU A 331 8.45 0.89 -3.50
N MET A 332 7.75 1.98 -3.18
CA MET A 332 7.67 3.19 -4.01
C MET A 332 9.03 3.87 -4.16
N GLU A 333 9.87 3.85 -3.11
CA GLU A 333 11.26 4.30 -3.19
C GLU A 333 12.04 3.48 -4.23
N LEU A 334 11.95 2.15 -4.19
CA LEU A 334 12.64 1.29 -5.17
C LEU A 334 12.13 1.48 -6.60
N GLN A 335 10.81 1.62 -6.79
CA GLN A 335 10.24 1.98 -8.09
C GLN A 335 10.81 3.32 -8.58
N SER A 336 10.92 4.30 -7.69
CA SER A 336 11.46 5.63 -8.02
C SER A 336 12.94 5.59 -8.38
N ARG A 337 13.76 4.83 -7.64
CA ARG A 337 15.19 4.63 -7.93
C ARG A 337 15.38 3.99 -9.31
N TRP A 338 14.59 2.96 -9.61
CA TRP A 338 14.65 2.29 -10.90
C TRP A 338 14.18 3.19 -12.04
N ALA A 339 13.07 3.94 -11.86
CA ALA A 339 12.60 4.94 -12.82
C ALA A 339 13.66 6.00 -13.12
N ALA A 340 14.29 6.56 -12.09
CA ALA A 340 15.35 7.55 -12.26
C ALA A 340 16.57 6.97 -13.02
N ALA A 341 16.98 5.74 -12.73
CA ALA A 341 18.06 5.06 -13.44
C ALA A 341 17.75 4.82 -14.93
N VAL A 342 16.49 4.49 -15.25
CA VAL A 342 15.99 4.36 -16.63
C VAL A 342 15.99 5.70 -17.35
N PHE A 343 15.44 6.75 -16.72
CA PHE A 343 15.36 8.08 -17.33
C PHE A 343 16.74 8.70 -17.57
N LYS A 344 17.69 8.48 -16.66
CA LYS A 344 19.09 8.85 -16.85
C LYS A 344 19.76 8.07 -17.98
N GLY A 345 19.24 6.88 -18.32
CA GLY A 345 19.80 6.00 -19.35
C GLY A 345 20.90 5.06 -18.83
N VAL A 346 21.12 5.01 -17.51
CA VAL A 346 22.08 4.10 -16.88
C VAL A 346 21.54 2.67 -16.84
N HIS A 347 20.23 2.53 -16.71
CA HIS A 347 19.53 1.25 -16.86
C HIS A 347 18.69 1.25 -18.13
N LYS A 348 18.75 0.16 -18.90
CA LYS A 348 17.91 -0.03 -20.11
C LYS A 348 16.88 -1.10 -19.84
N LEU A 349 15.62 -0.77 -20.06
CA LEU A 349 14.54 -1.76 -20.02
C LEU A 349 14.73 -2.80 -21.14
N PRO A 350 14.18 -4.02 -20.98
CA PRO A 350 14.04 -4.98 -22.06
C PRO A 350 13.28 -4.39 -23.25
N ASP A 351 13.35 -5.07 -24.40
CA ASP A 351 12.51 -4.74 -25.54
C ASP A 351 11.00 -4.90 -25.22
N GLY A 352 10.16 -4.22 -25.99
CA GLY A 352 8.71 -4.17 -25.76
C GLY A 352 8.04 -5.54 -25.73
N ASN A 353 8.52 -6.50 -26.54
CA ASN A 353 7.94 -7.84 -26.59
C ASN A 353 8.21 -8.60 -25.29
N LYS A 354 9.44 -8.57 -24.78
CA LYS A 354 9.78 -9.19 -23.49
C LYS A 354 9.05 -8.53 -22.32
N MET A 355 8.88 -7.21 -22.37
CA MET A 355 8.09 -6.50 -21.36
C MET A 355 6.62 -6.95 -21.38
N GLN A 356 6.05 -7.14 -22.58
CA GLN A 356 4.69 -7.63 -22.74
C GLN A 356 4.55 -9.09 -22.29
N GLU A 357 5.44 -9.98 -22.70
CA GLU A 357 5.46 -11.39 -22.27
C GLU A 357 5.47 -11.52 -20.73
N HIS A 358 6.33 -10.74 -20.07
CA HIS A 358 6.36 -10.69 -18.60
C HIS A 358 5.02 -10.20 -18.01
N THR A 359 4.44 -9.17 -18.63
CA THR A 359 3.18 -8.56 -18.18
C THR A 359 2.02 -9.55 -18.34
N ASP A 360 1.95 -10.27 -19.46
CA ASP A 360 0.92 -11.27 -19.73
C ASP A 360 1.02 -12.45 -18.76
N ALA A 361 2.23 -12.96 -18.50
CA ALA A 361 2.45 -13.99 -17.49
C ALA A 361 2.00 -13.55 -16.08
N TYR A 362 2.23 -12.28 -15.73
CA TYR A 362 1.74 -11.72 -14.48
C TYR A 362 0.20 -11.63 -14.46
N LYS A 363 -0.44 -11.20 -15.56
CA LYS A 363 -1.89 -11.13 -15.68
C LYS A 363 -2.54 -12.50 -15.53
N ASP A 364 -1.99 -13.52 -16.19
CA ASP A 364 -2.46 -14.91 -16.09
C ASP A 364 -2.38 -15.42 -14.65
N MET A 365 -1.27 -15.12 -13.95
CA MET A 365 -1.12 -15.44 -12.53
C MET A 365 -2.19 -14.74 -11.67
N MET A 366 -2.46 -13.45 -11.91
CA MET A 366 -3.47 -12.70 -11.15
C MET A 366 -4.89 -13.23 -11.43
N LEU A 367 -5.20 -13.59 -12.68
CA LEU A 367 -6.47 -14.22 -13.03
C LEU A 367 -6.62 -15.60 -12.36
N ALA A 368 -5.57 -16.42 -12.35
CA ALA A 368 -5.59 -17.73 -11.71
C ALA A 368 -5.79 -17.63 -10.18
N ILE A 369 -5.15 -16.65 -9.53
CA ILE A 369 -5.24 -16.47 -8.08
C ILE A 369 -6.56 -15.80 -7.68
N PHE A 370 -6.91 -14.68 -8.30
CA PHE A 370 -8.00 -13.81 -7.83
C PHE A 370 -9.31 -13.94 -8.65
N GLY A 371 -9.29 -14.64 -9.78
CA GLY A 371 -10.40 -14.70 -10.75
C GLY A 371 -10.63 -13.37 -11.48
N ARG A 372 -9.75 -12.39 -11.30
CA ARG A 372 -9.81 -11.04 -11.91
C ARG A 372 -8.44 -10.40 -11.89
N LEU A 373 -8.23 -9.42 -12.78
CA LEU A 373 -7.04 -8.60 -12.73
C LEU A 373 -7.02 -7.77 -11.44
N LYS A 374 -5.89 -7.83 -10.75
CA LYS A 374 -5.62 -7.07 -9.53
C LYS A 374 -4.13 -6.75 -9.48
N PRO A 375 -3.71 -5.50 -9.29
CA PRO A 375 -2.30 -5.14 -9.29
C PRO A 375 -1.64 -5.49 -7.94
N SER A 376 -1.64 -6.77 -7.57
CA SER A 376 -1.13 -7.25 -6.28
C SER A 376 0.27 -7.84 -6.41
N THR A 377 1.17 -7.54 -5.47
CA THR A 377 2.51 -8.13 -5.40
C THR A 377 2.86 -8.64 -4.01
N ASN A 378 3.71 -9.67 -3.94
CA ASN A 378 4.39 -10.04 -2.71
C ASN A 378 5.48 -9.01 -2.42
N ASN A 379 5.37 -8.29 -1.31
CA ASN A 379 6.22 -7.13 -1.01
C ASN A 379 7.72 -7.47 -0.99
N VAL A 380 8.10 -8.59 -0.35
CA VAL A 380 9.52 -8.94 -0.18
C VAL A 380 10.13 -9.34 -1.51
N VAL A 381 9.48 -10.26 -2.24
CA VAL A 381 9.95 -10.77 -3.53
C VAL A 381 10.04 -9.63 -4.55
N TYR A 382 8.97 -8.84 -4.67
CA TYR A 382 8.91 -7.75 -5.64
C TYR A 382 9.93 -6.65 -5.36
N ARG A 383 10.17 -6.29 -4.09
CA ARG A 383 11.23 -5.34 -3.73
C ARG A 383 12.62 -5.86 -4.07
N ASP A 384 12.88 -7.14 -3.83
CA ASP A 384 14.15 -7.75 -4.21
C ASP A 384 14.32 -7.79 -5.74
N ASP A 385 13.25 -8.05 -6.50
CA ASP A 385 13.27 -8.03 -7.96
C ASP A 385 13.55 -6.62 -8.51
N LEU A 386 12.92 -5.58 -7.96
CA LEU A 386 13.21 -4.19 -8.31
C LEU A 386 14.64 -3.78 -7.92
N ALA A 387 15.11 -4.21 -6.75
CA ALA A 387 16.48 -3.96 -6.32
C ALA A 387 17.50 -4.64 -7.23
N ALA A 388 17.16 -5.80 -7.81
CA ALA A 388 18.03 -6.50 -8.76
C ALA A 388 18.23 -5.70 -10.04
N GLU A 389 17.18 -5.04 -10.56
CA GLU A 389 17.26 -4.20 -11.78
C GLU A 389 18.32 -3.09 -11.65
N ILE A 390 18.47 -2.55 -10.45
CA ILE A 390 19.43 -1.48 -10.16
C ILE A 390 20.69 -1.98 -9.44
N SER A 391 20.97 -3.30 -9.46
CA SER A 391 22.14 -3.91 -8.81
C SER A 391 22.27 -3.60 -7.30
N ALA A 392 21.14 -3.33 -6.63
CA ALA A 392 21.04 -3.03 -5.21
C ALA A 392 20.54 -4.22 -4.37
N LYS A 393 20.25 -5.38 -5.00
CA LYS A 393 19.92 -6.62 -4.30
C LYS A 393 21.20 -7.27 -3.74
N PRO A 394 21.34 -7.42 -2.40
CA PRO A 394 22.49 -8.09 -1.83
C PRO A 394 22.60 -9.56 -2.27
N ASN A 395 23.81 -10.02 -2.58
CA ASN A 395 24.08 -11.43 -2.83
C ASN A 395 24.28 -12.15 -1.49
N ILE A 396 23.41 -13.11 -1.18
CA ILE A 396 23.40 -13.82 0.11
C ILE A 396 24.68 -14.64 0.35
N LEU A 397 25.23 -15.30 -0.68
CA LEU A 397 26.46 -16.08 -0.53
C LEU A 397 27.65 -15.17 -0.22
N ARG A 398 27.73 -14.03 -0.91
CA ARG A 398 28.75 -13.02 -0.61
C ARG A 398 28.60 -12.48 0.81
N LEU A 399 27.38 -12.13 1.23
CA LEU A 399 27.11 -11.70 2.60
C LEU A 399 27.52 -12.77 3.61
N PHE A 400 27.22 -14.05 3.34
CA PHE A 400 27.58 -15.14 4.24
C PHE A 400 29.10 -15.26 4.43
N LEU A 401 29.89 -15.00 3.38
CA LEU A 401 31.35 -15.02 3.46
C LEU A 401 31.95 -13.78 4.13
N THR A 402 31.32 -12.60 4.01
CA THR A 402 31.89 -11.33 4.51
C THR A 402 31.33 -10.86 5.86
N ASP A 403 30.04 -11.12 6.11
CA ASP A 403 29.33 -10.78 7.34
C ASP A 403 28.21 -11.83 7.57
N PRO A 404 28.55 -13.02 8.10
CA PRO A 404 27.59 -14.12 8.31
C PRO A 404 26.38 -13.71 9.17
N ALA A 405 26.62 -12.80 10.11
CA ALA A 405 25.58 -12.24 10.96
C ALA A 405 24.56 -11.43 10.13
N MET A 406 25.03 -10.54 9.25
CA MET A 406 24.16 -9.82 8.32
C MET A 406 23.47 -10.77 7.33
N ALA A 407 24.14 -11.82 6.85
CA ALA A 407 23.53 -12.81 5.96
C ALA A 407 22.32 -13.51 6.62
N TYR A 408 22.47 -13.90 7.90
CA TYR A 408 21.38 -14.48 8.67
C TYR A 408 20.22 -13.50 8.84
N MET A 409 20.50 -12.25 9.25
CA MET A 409 19.46 -11.21 9.39
C MET A 409 18.75 -10.90 8.09
N TYR A 410 19.49 -10.83 6.99
CA TYR A 410 18.96 -10.51 5.68
C TYR A 410 17.94 -11.56 5.21
N TYR A 411 18.21 -12.85 5.47
CA TYR A 411 17.40 -13.94 4.94
C TYR A 411 16.34 -14.47 5.92
N PHE A 412 16.74 -14.76 7.16
CA PHE A 412 15.84 -15.29 8.19
C PHE A 412 15.17 -14.17 9.02
N GLY A 413 15.73 -12.96 9.01
CA GLY A 413 15.19 -11.82 9.72
C GLY A 413 14.15 -11.03 8.93
N PRO A 414 13.59 -9.97 9.53
CA PRO A 414 12.66 -9.07 8.86
C PRO A 414 13.32 -8.45 7.62
N ALA A 415 12.57 -8.35 6.52
CA ALA A 415 13.03 -7.78 5.26
C ALA A 415 13.08 -6.24 5.29
N TYR A 416 13.93 -5.71 6.16
CA TYR A 416 14.11 -4.27 6.37
C TYR A 416 14.47 -3.52 5.08
N PRO A 417 14.05 -2.25 4.94
CA PRO A 417 14.37 -1.41 3.79
C PRO A 417 15.86 -1.08 3.67
N PHE A 418 16.57 -1.01 4.79
CA PHE A 418 18.01 -0.73 4.82
C PHE A 418 18.82 -1.75 3.99
N HIS A 419 18.33 -2.99 3.87
CA HIS A 419 18.97 -4.03 3.06
C HIS A 419 19.17 -3.63 1.60
N HIS A 420 18.25 -2.83 1.03
CA HIS A 420 18.31 -2.37 -0.36
C HIS A 420 19.23 -1.15 -0.56
N ARG A 421 19.92 -0.72 0.49
CA ARG A 421 20.97 0.32 0.48
C ARG A 421 22.32 -0.22 0.98
N LEU A 422 22.46 -1.54 1.16
CA LEU A 422 23.74 -2.17 1.54
C LEU A 422 24.78 -2.16 0.41
N VAL A 423 24.32 -2.33 -0.83
CA VAL A 423 25.17 -2.46 -2.02
C VAL A 423 24.55 -1.72 -3.20
N GLY A 424 25.32 -1.58 -4.28
CA GLY A 424 24.86 -0.96 -5.51
C GLY A 424 24.85 0.57 -5.47
N PRO A 425 24.26 1.22 -6.49
CA PRO A 425 24.13 2.66 -6.58
C PRO A 425 23.37 3.24 -5.38
N ASN A 426 23.85 4.40 -4.91
CA ASN A 426 23.27 5.17 -3.81
C ASN A 426 23.18 4.33 -2.52
N SER A 427 24.18 3.48 -2.27
CA SER A 427 24.34 2.75 -1.01
C SER A 427 24.52 3.72 0.16
N TRP A 428 24.14 3.28 1.36
CA TRP A 428 24.20 4.09 2.57
C TRP A 428 25.13 3.45 3.60
N THR A 429 26.16 4.20 4.02
CA THR A 429 27.16 3.72 5.00
C THR A 429 26.54 3.30 6.34
N GLY A 430 25.40 3.90 6.73
CA GLY A 430 24.67 3.53 7.94
C GLY A 430 23.79 2.28 7.83
N ALA A 431 23.62 1.70 6.63
CA ALA A 431 22.64 0.63 6.39
C ALA A 431 22.89 -0.64 7.23
N VAL A 432 24.15 -1.04 7.39
CA VAL A 432 24.54 -2.19 8.23
C VAL A 432 24.20 -1.95 9.69
N SER A 433 24.54 -0.77 10.22
CA SER A 433 24.26 -0.40 11.61
C SER A 433 22.76 -0.32 11.85
N ALA A 434 22.01 0.33 10.95
CA ALA A 434 20.55 0.43 11.02
C ALA A 434 19.88 -0.95 11.01
N ALA A 435 20.30 -1.85 10.11
CA ALA A 435 19.75 -3.21 10.07
C ALA A 435 20.03 -3.99 11.36
N LYS A 436 21.27 -3.94 11.88
CA LYS A 436 21.64 -4.60 13.15
C LYS A 436 20.91 -4.02 14.37
N HIS A 437 20.61 -2.72 14.35
CA HIS A 437 19.96 -2.01 15.45
C HIS A 437 18.42 -1.96 15.36
N ALA A 438 17.84 -2.31 14.21
CA ALA A 438 16.41 -2.12 13.91
C ALA A 438 15.49 -2.74 14.97
N TYR A 439 15.75 -3.99 15.38
CA TYR A 439 14.93 -4.67 16.39
C TYR A 439 14.96 -3.93 17.74
N TYR A 440 16.13 -3.46 18.18
CA TYR A 440 16.20 -2.66 19.41
C TYR A 440 15.42 -1.34 19.26
N ASN A 441 15.60 -0.66 18.13
CA ASN A 441 14.94 0.62 17.84
C ASN A 441 13.40 0.49 17.82
N THR A 442 12.86 -0.67 17.43
CA THR A 442 11.42 -0.96 17.51
C THR A 442 10.89 -0.87 18.95
N PHE A 443 11.67 -1.33 19.95
CA PHE A 443 11.22 -1.39 21.34
C PHE A 443 11.72 -0.23 22.21
N SER A 444 12.74 0.50 21.77
CA SER A 444 13.36 1.59 22.54
C SER A 444 12.36 2.67 22.93
N GLY A 445 11.35 2.95 22.09
CA GLY A 445 10.30 3.94 22.35
C GLY A 445 9.13 3.46 23.21
N VAL A 446 9.03 2.17 23.54
CA VAL A 446 7.89 1.59 24.28
C VAL A 446 8.16 1.55 25.80
N GLY A 447 9.43 1.53 26.21
CA GLY A 447 9.83 1.52 27.61
C GLY A 447 9.55 2.85 28.30
N SER A 448 8.55 2.89 29.18
CA SER A 448 8.17 4.09 29.94
C SER A 448 8.17 3.91 31.47
N SER A 449 8.88 2.91 32.03
CA SER A 449 8.84 2.64 33.48
C SER A 449 10.18 2.70 34.23
N PHE A 450 10.05 2.90 35.55
CA PHE A 450 11.02 3.16 36.63
C PHE A 450 12.11 2.09 36.84
N THR A 451 12.03 0.91 36.20
CA THR A 451 13.14 -0.06 36.08
C THR A 451 12.94 -0.97 34.85
N PRO A 452 13.38 -0.59 33.65
CA PRO A 452 13.43 -1.50 32.52
C PRO A 452 14.53 -2.55 32.79
N ARG A 453 14.24 -3.85 32.69
CA ARG A 453 15.31 -4.85 32.60
C ARG A 453 15.82 -4.83 31.17
N ASP A 454 17.04 -4.36 31.00
CA ASP A 454 17.76 -4.38 29.74
C ASP A 454 17.95 -5.85 29.32
N THR A 455 17.08 -6.33 28.44
CA THR A 455 17.35 -7.55 27.68
C THR A 455 18.03 -7.09 26.39
N GLY A 456 19.32 -6.75 26.49
CA GLY A 456 20.14 -6.34 25.35
C GLY A 456 19.89 -7.21 24.12
N SER A 457 20.04 -6.67 22.91
CA SER A 457 19.51 -7.20 21.65
C SER A 457 19.63 -8.74 21.45
N VAL A 458 18.65 -9.53 21.91
CA VAL A 458 18.64 -11.00 21.75
C VAL A 458 17.76 -11.43 20.57
N TRP A 459 17.90 -10.80 19.40
CA TRP A 459 17.47 -11.50 18.18
C TRP A 459 18.54 -12.51 17.73
N PHE A 460 19.81 -12.23 18.05
CA PHE A 460 20.98 -12.89 17.48
C PHE A 460 21.39 -14.23 18.09
N SER A 461 21.29 -14.46 19.41
CA SER A 461 22.04 -15.59 20.00
C SER A 461 21.27 -16.92 19.99
N THR A 462 19.99 -16.95 20.39
CA THR A 462 19.28 -18.23 20.58
C THR A 462 18.60 -18.75 19.32
N LYS A 463 17.91 -17.88 18.56
CA LYS A 463 17.19 -18.31 17.35
C LYS A 463 18.12 -18.61 16.18
N MET A 464 19.17 -17.82 15.99
CA MET A 464 20.20 -18.09 14.97
C MET A 464 20.88 -19.42 15.21
N MET A 465 21.27 -19.73 16.45
CA MET A 465 21.90 -20.99 16.79
C MET A 465 20.97 -22.18 16.50
N VAL A 466 19.69 -22.10 16.89
CA VAL A 466 18.70 -23.15 16.61
C VAL A 466 18.43 -23.29 15.11
N THR A 467 18.26 -22.20 14.36
CA THR A 467 18.03 -22.25 12.91
C THR A 467 19.25 -22.78 12.17
N CYS A 468 20.46 -22.35 12.50
CA CYS A 468 21.70 -22.86 11.89
C CYS A 468 21.90 -24.35 12.21
N VAL A 469 21.54 -24.81 13.42
CA VAL A 469 21.55 -26.25 13.76
C VAL A 469 20.53 -27.01 12.92
N ILE A 470 19.29 -26.53 12.80
CA ILE A 470 18.24 -27.19 12.02
C ILE A 470 18.61 -27.23 10.53
N VAL A 471 19.04 -26.11 9.95
CA VAL A 471 19.47 -26.04 8.54
C VAL A 471 20.69 -26.92 8.31
N GLY A 472 21.66 -26.91 9.23
CA GLY A 472 22.83 -27.80 9.19
C GLY A 472 22.44 -29.28 9.22
N VAL A 473 21.49 -29.66 10.08
CA VAL A 473 20.95 -31.03 10.18
C VAL A 473 20.20 -31.41 8.91
N ILE A 474 19.35 -30.53 8.35
CA ILE A 474 18.64 -30.79 7.10
C ILE A 474 19.62 -30.93 5.93
N CYS A 475 20.60 -30.05 5.80
CA CYS A 475 21.65 -30.18 4.79
C CYS A 475 22.45 -31.47 4.95
N ALA A 476 22.76 -31.90 6.17
CA ALA A 476 23.44 -33.15 6.44
C ALA A 476 22.57 -34.38 6.06
N ILE A 477 21.27 -34.36 6.39
CA ILE A 477 20.32 -35.42 6.03
C ILE A 477 20.15 -35.52 4.51
N VAL A 478 19.99 -34.39 3.82
CA VAL A 478 19.86 -34.36 2.35
C VAL A 478 21.15 -34.82 1.66
N THR A 479 22.32 -34.52 2.23
CA THR A 479 23.62 -34.97 1.72
C THR A 479 23.82 -36.48 1.95
N MET A 480 23.44 -36.98 3.13
CA MET A 480 23.49 -38.42 3.45
C MET A 480 22.44 -39.24 2.68
N ALA A 481 21.32 -38.65 2.28
CA ALA A 481 20.31 -39.31 1.44
C ALA A 481 20.68 -39.34 -0.06
N ARG A 482 21.77 -38.67 -0.46
CA ARG A 482 22.30 -38.63 -1.84
C ARG A 482 23.61 -39.40 -2.02
N LEU A 483 24.17 -39.95 -0.94
CA LEU A 483 25.22 -40.97 -0.93
C LEU A 483 24.56 -42.33 -0.77
#